data_AF-A0A5S3VWR3-F1
#
_entry.id   AF-A0A5S3VWR3-F1
#
_cell.length_a   1.000
_cell.length_b   1.000
_cell.length_c   1.000
_cell.angle_alpha   90.00
_cell.angle_beta   90.00
_cell.angle_gamma   90.00
#
_symmetry.space_group_name_H-M   'P 1'
#
loop_
_entity.id
_entity.type
_entity.pdbx_description
1 polymer ?
#
loop_
_entity_poly.entity_id
_entity_poly.type
_entity_poly.pdbx_seq_one_letter_code
_entity_poly.pdbx_strand_id
1 'polypeptide(L)' 'MCYWRQWRKPRTKVRSLMKLGVSERLAIACGITSKGPCRSSKTKGINIALGNDYLASQGLVSLKDIWINIHYGR' A
#
# COMPACT_ATOMS: atom_id res chain seq x y z
N MET A 1 4.86 -8.43 3.08
CA MET A 1 3.84 -7.36 3.02
C MET A 1 2.56 -7.81 3.74
N CYS A 2 2.19 -7.18 4.85
CA CYS A 2 1.11 -7.64 5.75
C CYS A 2 -0.28 -7.62 5.09
N TYR A 3 -0.65 -6.51 4.44
CA TYR A 3 -1.91 -6.42 3.68
C TYR A 3 -2.03 -7.50 2.60
N TRP A 4 -0.92 -7.87 1.96
CA TRP A 4 -0.90 -8.92 0.93
C TRP A 4 -1.13 -10.33 1.48
N ARG A 5 -0.78 -10.55 2.76
CA ARG A 5 -1.12 -11.79 3.48
C ARG A 5 -2.57 -11.78 3.95
N GLN A 6 -3.09 -10.62 4.37
CA GLN A 6 -4.51 -10.44 4.71
C GLN A 6 -5.42 -10.68 3.49
N TRP A 7 -5.06 -10.13 2.32
CA TRP A 7 -5.78 -10.34 1.07
C TRP A 7 -5.35 -11.64 0.38
N ARG A 8 -5.71 -12.79 0.97
CA ARG A 8 -5.25 -14.11 0.49
C ARG A 8 -5.65 -14.41 -0.95
N LYS A 9 -6.90 -14.12 -1.34
CA LYS A 9 -7.44 -14.50 -2.66
C LYS A 9 -7.15 -13.40 -3.71
N PRO A 10 -6.79 -13.76 -4.97
CA PRO A 10 -6.56 -12.77 -6.03
C PRO A 10 -7.74 -11.81 -6.23
N ARG A 11 -8.97 -12.32 -6.21
CA ARG A 11 -10.20 -11.51 -6.30
C ARG A 11 -10.30 -10.48 -5.16
N THR A 12 -9.88 -10.84 -3.95
CA THR A 12 -9.87 -9.93 -2.79
C THR A 12 -8.81 -8.84 -2.99
N LYS A 13 -7.61 -9.19 -3.47
CA LYS A 13 -6.55 -8.21 -3.77
C LYS A 13 -7.04 -7.17 -4.78
N VAL A 14 -7.59 -7.62 -5.91
CA VAL A 14 -8.10 -6.72 -6.97
C VAL A 14 -9.18 -5.78 -6.43
N ARG A 15 -10.18 -6.32 -5.70
CA ARG A 15 -11.25 -5.50 -5.11
C ARG A 15 -10.71 -4.49 -4.11
N SER A 16 -9.79 -4.88 -3.23
CA SER A 16 -9.18 -3.97 -2.26
C SER A 16 -8.38 -2.86 -2.96
N LEU A 17 -7.58 -3.19 -3.97
CA LEU A 17 -6.82 -2.20 -4.75
C LEU A 17 -7.75 -1.20 -5.45
N MET A 18 -8.84 -1.69 -6.08
CA MET A 18 -9.83 -0.81 -6.72
C MET A 18 -10.53 0.10 -5.71
N LYS A 19 -10.88 -0.42 -4.53
CA LYS A 19 -11.47 0.39 -3.44
C LYS A 19 -10.52 1.51 -2.98
N LEU A 20 -9.22 1.29 -3.10
CA LEU A 20 -8.17 2.25 -2.73
C LEU A 20 -7.74 3.15 -3.91
N GLY A 21 -8.54 3.21 -4.99
CA GLY A 21 -8.33 4.17 -6.08
C GLY A 21 -7.39 3.70 -7.19
N VAL A 22 -6.98 2.43 -7.20
CA VAL A 22 -6.17 1.88 -8.30
C VAL A 22 -7.06 1.58 -9.50
N SER A 23 -6.65 2.05 -10.69
CA SER A 23 -7.34 1.74 -11.95
C SER A 23 -7.49 0.22 -12.14
N GLU A 24 -8.63 -0.22 -12.66
CA GLU A 24 -8.98 -1.65 -12.81
C GLU A 24 -7.88 -2.48 -13.48
N ARG A 25 -7.38 -2.02 -14.64
CA ARG A 25 -6.31 -2.72 -15.39
C ARG A 25 -5.05 -2.93 -14.54
N LEU A 26 -4.64 -1.91 -13.79
CA LEU A 26 -3.48 -1.98 -12.91
C LEU A 26 -3.75 -2.85 -11.68
N ALA A 27 -4.96 -2.79 -11.13
CA ALA A 27 -5.38 -3.61 -10.00
C ALA A 27 -5.39 -5.10 -10.36
N ILE A 28 -5.91 -5.45 -11.54
CA ILE A 28 -5.90 -6.82 -12.07
C ILE A 28 -4.45 -7.29 -12.24
N ALA A 29 -3.62 -6.54 -12.95
CA ALA A 29 -2.22 -6.90 -13.20
C ALA A 29 -1.42 -7.11 -11.89
N CYS A 30 -1.66 -6.28 -10.88
CA CYS A 30 -1.00 -6.42 -9.57
C CYS A 30 -1.60 -7.56 -8.74
N GLY A 31 -2.91 -7.75 -8.77
CA GLY A 31 -3.63 -8.69 -7.89
C GLY A 31 -3.49 -10.16 -8.27
N ILE A 32 -3.32 -10.47 -9.57
CA ILE A 32 -3.20 -11.85 -10.08
C ILE A 32 -1.75 -12.32 -10.25
N THR A 33 -0.78 -11.48 -9.92
CA THR A 33 0.64 -11.81 -10.10
C THR A 33 1.06 -13.04 -9.29
N SER A 34 1.88 -13.89 -9.89
CA SER A 34 2.56 -15.01 -9.21
C SER A 34 3.79 -14.57 -8.40
N LYS A 35 4.14 -13.27 -8.45
CA LYS A 35 5.29 -12.72 -7.73
C LYS A 35 5.04 -12.71 -6.22
N GLY A 36 6.10 -13.02 -5.47
CA GLY A 36 6.05 -13.01 -4.01
C GLY A 36 5.72 -11.63 -3.41
N PRO A 37 5.33 -11.57 -2.12
CA PRO A 37 4.88 -10.35 -1.47
C PRO A 37 5.90 -9.21 -1.48
N CYS A 38 7.20 -9.51 -1.32
CA CYS A 38 8.26 -8.51 -1.30
C CYS A 38 8.55 -7.91 -2.69
N ARG A 39 8.37 -8.70 -3.76
CA ARG A 39 8.45 -8.16 -5.13
C ARG A 39 7.21 -7.31 -5.43
N SER A 40 6.05 -7.78 -4.99
CA SER A 40 4.78 -7.07 -5.20
C SER A 40 4.77 -5.71 -4.50
N SER A 41 5.31 -5.59 -3.28
CA SER A 41 5.26 -4.34 -2.50
C SER A 41 5.87 -3.12 -3.17
N LYS A 42 6.76 -3.30 -4.16
CA LYS A 42 7.39 -2.21 -4.91
C LYS A 42 6.64 -1.82 -6.19
N THR A 43 5.49 -2.46 -6.47
CA THR A 43 4.74 -2.26 -7.71
C THR A 43 3.91 -0.97 -7.64
N LYS A 44 3.81 -0.25 -8.75
CA LYS A 44 3.07 1.03 -8.84
C LYS A 44 1.64 0.93 -8.30
N GLY A 45 0.89 -0.13 -8.63
CA GLY A 45 -0.48 -0.30 -8.13
C GLY A 45 -0.57 -0.41 -6.62
N ILE A 46 0.41 -1.05 -5.96
CA ILE A 46 0.45 -1.15 -4.50
C ILE A 46 0.85 0.19 -3.87
N ASN A 47 1.81 0.92 -4.43
CA ASN A 47 2.20 2.23 -3.91
C ASN A 47 1.09 3.28 -4.06
N ILE A 48 0.24 3.15 -5.08
CA ILE A 48 -0.98 3.98 -5.21
C ILE A 48 -1.99 3.60 -4.12
N ALA A 49 -2.29 2.31 -3.96
CA ALA A 49 -3.28 1.85 -2.98
C ALA A 49 -2.85 2.07 -1.52
N LEU A 50 -1.59 1.78 -1.20
CA LEU A 50 -1.00 1.81 0.13
C LEU A 50 0.02 2.95 0.22
N GLY A 51 -0.36 4.13 -0.23
CA GLY A 51 0.44 5.34 -0.12
C GLY A 51 0.54 5.85 1.32
N ASN A 52 1.40 6.85 1.54
CA ASN A 52 1.59 7.46 2.86
C ASN A 52 0.29 8.04 3.41
N ASP A 53 -0.54 8.67 2.57
CA ASP A 53 -1.81 9.27 3.00
C ASP A 53 -2.79 8.20 3.52
N TYR A 54 -2.87 7.06 2.82
CA TYR A 54 -3.67 5.93 3.27
C TYR A 54 -3.14 5.40 4.61
N LEU A 55 -1.83 5.19 4.73
CA LEU A 55 -1.23 4.68 5.97
C LEU A 55 -1.42 5.66 7.14
N ALA A 56 -1.33 6.97 6.88
CA ALA A 56 -1.61 8.01 7.88
C ALA A 56 -3.07 7.95 8.34
N SER A 57 -4.03 7.77 7.42
CA SER A 57 -5.45 7.58 7.78
C SER A 57 -5.72 6.29 8.58
N GLN A 58 -4.83 5.30 8.49
CA GLN A 58 -4.88 4.08 9.31
C GLN A 58 -4.17 4.26 10.66
N GLY A 59 -3.70 5.47 10.99
CA GLY A 59 -3.02 5.80 12.24
C GLY A 59 -1.52 5.55 12.24
N LEU A 60 -0.91 5.27 11.08
CA LEU A 60 0.55 5.15 11.01
C LEU A 60 1.21 6.53 11.05
N VAL A 61 2.05 6.75 12.06
CA VAL A 61 2.82 7.98 12.19
C VAL A 61 4.04 7.97 11.27
N SER A 62 4.34 9.13 10.69
CA SER A 62 5.51 9.34 9.85
C SER A 62 6.75 9.56 10.71
N LEU A 63 7.72 8.65 10.62
CA LEU A 63 9.01 8.78 11.31
C LEU A 63 9.76 10.05 10.90
N LYS A 64 9.65 10.45 9.63
CA LYS A 64 10.26 11.68 9.14
C LYS A 64 9.70 12.90 9.86
N ASP A 65 8.38 12.97 10.02
CA ASP A 65 7.73 14.12 10.63
C ASP A 65 8.05 14.21 12.13
N ILE A 66 8.11 13.05 12.80
CA ILE A 66 8.58 12.96 14.19
C ILE A 66 10.03 13.45 14.30
N TRP A 67 10.92 12.99 13.41
CA TRP A 67 12.32 13.39 13.44
C TRP A 67 12.50 14.89 13.17
N ILE A 68 11.79 15.45 12.20
CA ILE A 68 11.81 16.89 11.91
C ILE A 68 11.31 17.68 13.12
N ASN A 69 10.23 17.24 13.76
CA ASN A 69 9.69 17.87 14.96
C ASN A 69 10.72 17.88 16.10
N ILE A 70 11.41 16.76 16.35
CA ILE A 70 12.44 16.67 17.41
C ILE A 70 13.68 17.50 17.05
N HIS A 71 14.11 17.48 15.79
CA HIS A 71 15.39 18.06 15.39
C HIS A 71 15.32 19.58 15.12
N TYR A 72 14.19 20.06 14.59
CA TYR A 72 13.97 21.47 14.23
C TYR A 72 12.88 22.14 15.06
N GLY A 73 12.07 21.40 15.80
CA GLY A 73 11.05 21.97 16.68
C GLY A 73 11.73 22.66 17.85
N ARG A 74 11.77 23.99 17.77
CA ARG A 74 12.12 24.90 18.85
C ARG A 74 10.93 25.82 19.10
#